data_AF-A0A8J8F7J4-F1
#
_entry.id   AF-A0A8J8F7J4-F1
#
_cell.length_a   1.000
_cell.length_b   1.000
_cell.length_c   1.000
_cell.angle_alpha   90.00
_cell.angle_beta   90.00
_cell.angle_gamma   90.00
#
_symmetry.space_group_name_H-M   'P 1'
#
loop_
_entity.id
_entity.type
_entity.pdbx_description
1 polymer ?
#
loop_
_entity_poly.entity_id
_entity_poly.type
_entity_poly.pdbx_seq_one_letter_code
_entity_poly.pdbx_strand_id
1 'polypeptide(L)'
;MDGDTATVLLVENEPDLAELYASWLEGAYRVETVRDGAEARSVVADGVDVVVLDGRPADADVEPDALVRDPRTRVVVMTGAEPDSPSPTVDEVLLKPMSRAELRSSVENQLLRRTYDEQLEAYFELASKRATLHGRLSEAERRSSQEYAEIEDRIAVLRTEVDETRARLLERDDLEQLYRDVTTAPDSTT
;
A
#
# COMPACT_ATOMS: atom_id res chain seq x y z
N MET A 1 19.15 -11.30 6.79
CA MET A 1 18.06 -11.65 5.85
C MET A 1 17.51 -10.31 5.43
N ASP A 2 18.02 -9.76 4.34
CA ASP A 2 17.51 -8.50 3.82
C ASP A 2 16.26 -8.89 3.04
N GLY A 3 15.14 -9.05 3.77
CA GLY A 3 13.83 -8.92 3.15
C GLY A 3 13.80 -7.54 2.52
N ASP A 4 13.44 -7.47 1.25
CA ASP A 4 13.49 -6.23 0.48
C ASP A 4 12.76 -5.14 1.27
N THR A 5 13.53 -4.19 1.80
CA THR A 5 12.99 -3.17 2.68
C THR A 5 12.15 -2.26 1.80
N ALA A 6 10.85 -2.17 2.10
CA ALA A 6 9.91 -1.41 1.28
C ALA A 6 10.40 0.02 1.07
N THR A 7 10.27 0.51 -0.15
CA THR A 7 10.72 1.85 -0.56
C THR A 7 9.54 2.82 -0.46
N VAL A 8 9.73 3.88 0.33
CA VAL A 8 8.76 4.96 0.53
C VAL A 8 9.34 6.25 -0.06
N LEU A 9 8.62 6.82 -1.03
CA LEU A 9 8.93 8.14 -1.57
C LEU A 9 8.15 9.21 -0.81
N LEU A 10 8.85 10.13 -0.16
CA LEU A 10 8.27 11.31 0.46
C LEU A 10 8.45 12.52 -0.47
N VAL A 11 7.34 13.13 -0.87
CA VAL A 11 7.32 14.37 -1.66
C VAL A 11 6.90 15.52 -0.74
N GLU A 12 7.87 16.29 -0.28
CA GLU A 12 7.66 17.40 0.67
C GLU A 12 8.62 18.54 0.31
N ASN A 13 8.08 19.75 0.11
CA ASN A 13 8.86 20.87 -0.40
C ASN A 13 9.59 21.63 0.71
N GLU A 14 9.18 21.48 1.97
CA GLU A 14 9.87 22.06 3.11
C GLU A 14 10.94 21.12 3.69
N PRO A 15 12.24 21.47 3.60
CA PRO A 15 13.32 20.56 3.97
C PRO A 15 13.24 20.05 5.41
N ASP A 16 12.89 20.92 6.36
CA ASP A 16 12.80 20.57 7.78
C ASP A 16 11.66 19.56 8.04
N LEU A 17 10.54 19.69 7.31
CA LEU A 17 9.42 18.74 7.40
C LEU A 17 9.76 17.43 6.70
N ALA A 18 10.42 17.50 5.53
CA ALA A 18 10.87 16.31 4.81
C ALA A 18 11.82 15.47 5.66
N GLU A 19 12.81 16.09 6.30
CA GLU A 19 13.76 15.43 7.20
C GLU A 19 13.05 14.86 8.44
N LEU A 20 12.10 15.61 9.01
CA LEU A 20 11.30 15.15 10.14
C LEU A 20 10.50 13.89 9.81
N TYR A 21 9.70 13.90 8.74
CA TYR A 21 8.88 12.76 8.35
C TYR A 21 9.72 11.58 7.87
N ALA A 22 10.84 11.83 7.17
CA ALA A 22 11.79 10.78 6.82
C ALA A 22 12.32 10.07 8.09
N SER A 23 12.76 10.83 9.09
CA SER A 23 13.26 10.27 10.36
C SER A 23 12.21 9.43 11.12
N TRP A 24 10.93 9.66 10.86
CA TRP A 24 9.83 8.90 11.47
C TRP A 24 9.71 7.49 10.89
N LEU A 25 9.99 7.36 9.59
CA LEU A 25 9.87 6.17 8.76
C LEU A 25 11.18 5.37 8.66
N GLU A 26 12.31 6.07 8.78
CA GLU A 26 13.64 5.46 8.83
C GLU A 26 13.75 4.38 9.91
N GLY A 27 14.50 3.32 9.58
CA GLY A 27 14.68 2.14 10.41
C GLY A 27 13.69 1.01 10.13
N ALA A 28 12.51 1.32 9.57
CA ALA A 28 11.57 0.31 9.07
C ALA A 28 11.53 0.25 7.54
N TYR A 29 11.78 1.38 6.87
CA TYR A 29 11.65 1.54 5.42
C TYR A 29 12.89 2.18 4.80
N ARG A 30 13.07 1.96 3.48
CA ARG A 30 14.01 2.75 2.67
C ARG A 30 13.27 4.01 2.25
N VAL A 31 13.67 5.15 2.78
CA VAL A 31 12.99 6.43 2.52
C VAL A 31 13.79 7.23 1.51
N GLU A 32 13.12 7.66 0.44
CA GLU A 32 13.64 8.62 -0.53
C GLU A 32 12.83 9.92 -0.42
N THR A 33 13.50 11.06 -0.41
CA THR A 33 12.84 12.37 -0.29
C THR A 33 13.09 13.19 -1.53
N VAL A 34 12.04 13.74 -2.10
CA VAL A 34 12.10 14.65 -3.27
C VAL A 34 11.27 15.89 -2.97
N ARG A 35 11.59 16.99 -3.66
CA ARG A 35 10.95 18.30 -3.39
C ARG A 35 9.96 18.74 -4.46
N ASP A 36 10.04 18.13 -5.64
CA ASP A 36 9.21 18.50 -6.78
C ASP A 36 8.70 17.27 -7.52
N GLY A 37 7.64 17.50 -8.31
CA GLY A 37 6.95 16.43 -9.02
C GLY A 37 7.73 15.83 -10.18
N ALA A 38 8.71 16.55 -10.75
CA ALA A 38 9.51 16.02 -11.84
C ALA A 38 10.51 14.98 -11.33
N GLU A 39 11.18 15.28 -10.22
CA GLU A 39 12.03 14.32 -9.50
C GLU A 39 11.20 13.15 -8.99
N ALA A 40 10.04 13.42 -8.39
CA ALA A 40 9.12 12.39 -7.90
C ALA A 40 8.73 11.40 -9.01
N ARG A 41 8.38 11.87 -10.20
CA ARG A 41 8.04 10.99 -11.34
C ARG A 41 9.18 10.09 -11.76
N SER A 42 10.42 10.58 -11.72
CA SER A 42 11.59 9.77 -12.04
C SER A 42 11.74 8.63 -11.03
N VAL A 43 11.67 8.95 -9.74
CA VAL A 43 11.82 7.95 -8.67
C VAL A 43 10.68 6.93 -8.69
N VAL A 44 9.42 7.38 -8.89
CA VAL A 44 8.28 6.46 -9.02
C VAL A 44 8.47 5.50 -10.20
N ALA A 45 9.02 5.97 -11.32
CA ALA A 45 9.29 5.13 -12.48
C ALA A 45 10.36 4.06 -12.22
N ASP A 46 11.26 4.28 -11.26
CA ASP A 46 12.27 3.31 -10.83
C ASP A 46 11.71 2.24 -9.88
N GLY A 47 10.48 2.41 -9.40
CA GLY A 47 9.74 1.43 -8.61
C GLY A 47 9.72 1.78 -7.13
N VAL A 48 8.57 2.25 -6.63
CA VAL A 48 8.33 2.54 -5.22
C VAL A 48 7.05 1.87 -4.74
N ASP A 49 7.02 1.47 -3.47
CA ASP A 49 5.89 0.75 -2.90
C ASP A 49 4.82 1.71 -2.39
N VAL A 50 5.25 2.81 -1.74
CA VAL A 50 4.37 3.85 -1.21
C VAL A 50 4.91 5.23 -1.54
N VAL A 51 4.04 6.12 -2.00
CA VAL A 51 4.30 7.55 -2.15
C VAL A 51 3.52 8.29 -1.09
N VAL A 52 4.22 9.13 -0.32
CA VAL A 52 3.63 10.03 0.67
C VAL A 52 3.79 11.46 0.15
N LEU A 53 2.68 12.10 -0.18
CA LEU A 53 2.63 13.42 -0.79
C LEU A 53 2.23 14.48 0.23
N ASP A 54 2.99 15.56 0.35
CA ASP A 54 2.45 16.79 0.92
C ASP A 54 1.46 17.40 -0.08
N GLY A 55 0.17 17.30 0.23
CA GLY A 55 -0.96 17.69 -0.61
C GLY A 55 -1.16 19.19 -0.75
N ARG A 56 -0.08 19.97 -0.97
CA ARG A 56 -0.21 21.37 -1.40
C ARG A 56 -0.72 21.35 -2.84
N PRO A 57 -2.00 21.70 -3.09
CA PRO A 57 -2.67 21.48 -4.38
C PRO A 57 -2.21 22.44 -5.50
N ALA A 58 -1.09 23.14 -5.30
CA ALA A 58 -0.66 24.21 -6.19
C ALA A 58 0.24 23.73 -7.34
N ASP A 59 0.82 22.53 -7.25
CA ASP A 59 1.77 22.03 -8.23
C ASP A 59 1.20 20.84 -9.01
N ALA A 60 0.75 21.09 -10.24
CA ALA A 60 0.16 20.08 -11.12
C ALA A 60 1.08 18.88 -11.38
N ASP A 61 2.40 19.05 -11.17
CA ASP A 61 3.40 17.99 -11.31
C ASP A 61 3.44 17.03 -10.10
N VAL A 62 2.87 17.43 -8.96
CA VAL A 62 2.80 16.65 -7.69
C VAL A 62 1.41 16.04 -7.48
N GLU A 63 0.49 16.23 -8.43
CA GLU A 63 -0.83 15.61 -8.41
C GLU A 63 -0.71 14.07 -8.50
N PRO A 64 -1.41 13.31 -7.63
CA PRO A 64 -1.35 11.84 -7.59
C PRO A 64 -1.51 11.17 -8.96
N ASP A 65 -2.50 11.61 -9.74
CA ASP A 65 -2.82 11.06 -11.07
C ASP A 65 -1.74 11.33 -12.13
N ALA A 66 -0.97 12.41 -11.96
CA ALA A 66 0.14 12.73 -12.86
C ALA A 66 1.41 11.96 -12.48
N LEU A 67 1.55 11.62 -11.20
CA LEU A 67 2.74 11.03 -10.61
C LEU A 67 2.75 9.50 -10.73
N VAL A 68 1.64 8.85 -10.37
CA VAL A 68 1.57 7.40 -10.22
C VAL A 68 0.76 6.78 -11.35
N ARG A 69 1.38 5.80 -12.04
CA ARG A 69 0.77 5.04 -13.14
C ARG A 69 0.62 3.56 -12.85
N ASP A 70 1.48 3.02 -12.00
CA ASP A 70 1.37 1.63 -11.56
C ASP A 70 0.29 1.56 -10.48
N PRO A 71 -0.81 0.81 -10.71
CA PRO A 71 -1.86 0.65 -9.69
C PRO A 71 -1.38 -0.09 -8.43
N ARG A 72 -0.18 -0.70 -8.45
CA ARG A 72 0.43 -1.33 -7.27
C ARG A 72 1.14 -0.34 -6.34
N THR A 73 1.52 0.83 -6.83
CA THR A 73 2.12 1.88 -5.99
C THR A 73 1.02 2.55 -5.19
N ARG A 74 1.15 2.55 -3.87
CA ARG A 74 0.18 3.15 -2.96
C ARG A 74 0.43 4.63 -2.78
N VAL A 75 -0.61 5.44 -2.67
CA VAL A 75 -0.49 6.90 -2.51
C VAL A 75 -1.22 7.38 -1.26
N VAL A 76 -0.45 7.99 -0.36
CA VAL A 76 -0.93 8.67 0.84
C VAL A 76 -0.75 10.17 0.66
N VAL A 77 -1.79 10.96 0.88
CA VAL A 77 -1.72 12.43 0.81
C VAL A 77 -1.84 13.03 2.20
N MET A 78 -0.87 13.85 2.60
CA MET A 78 -0.87 14.62 3.84
C MET A 78 -1.41 16.02 3.56
N THR A 79 -2.50 16.44 4.20
CA THR A 79 -3.16 17.73 3.90
C THR A 79 -3.66 18.41 5.17
N GLY A 80 -3.76 19.74 5.18
CA GLY A 80 -4.32 20.49 6.32
C GLY A 80 -5.84 20.41 6.45
N ALA A 81 -6.54 19.93 5.42
CA ALA A 81 -8.00 19.79 5.42
C ALA A 81 -8.43 18.63 4.49
N GLU A 82 -9.54 17.97 4.84
CA GLU A 82 -10.11 16.90 4.03
C GLU A 82 -10.58 17.46 2.68
N PRO A 83 -10.17 16.84 1.55
CA PRO A 83 -10.66 17.24 0.25
C PRO A 83 -12.13 16.79 0.07
N ASP A 84 -12.96 17.64 -0.54
CA ASP A 84 -14.35 17.30 -0.87
C ASP A 84 -14.47 16.05 -1.77
N SER A 85 -13.45 15.82 -2.61
CA SER A 85 -13.35 14.66 -3.50
C SER A 85 -11.87 14.32 -3.74
N PRO A 86 -11.28 13.34 -3.03
CA PRO A 86 -9.93 12.88 -3.33
C PRO A 86 -9.87 12.20 -4.71
N SER A 87 -8.68 12.20 -5.32
CA SER A 87 -8.43 11.49 -6.58
C SER A 87 -8.58 9.97 -6.39
N PRO A 88 -9.06 9.22 -7.40
CA PRO A 88 -9.13 7.75 -7.35
C PRO A 88 -7.79 7.05 -7.14
N THR A 89 -6.68 7.74 -7.45
CA THR A 89 -5.31 7.23 -7.28
C THR A 89 -4.82 7.40 -5.84
N VAL A 90 -5.53 8.17 -5.00
CA VAL A 90 -5.20 8.35 -3.58
C VAL A 90 -5.82 7.23 -2.76
N ASP A 91 -4.98 6.38 -2.18
CA ASP A 91 -5.43 5.29 -1.30
C ASP A 91 -5.82 5.80 0.10
N GLU A 92 -5.18 6.87 0.58
CA GLU A 92 -5.44 7.42 1.91
C GLU A 92 -5.13 8.93 2.02
N VAL A 93 -5.91 9.64 2.83
CA VAL A 93 -5.68 11.05 3.18
C VAL A 93 -5.39 11.17 4.68
N LEU A 94 -4.23 11.72 5.03
CA LEU A 94 -3.82 12.04 6.40
C LEU A 94 -3.96 13.54 6.66
N LEU A 95 -4.63 13.90 7.76
CA LEU A 95 -4.78 15.29 8.17
C LEU A 95 -3.57 15.79 8.97
N LYS A 96 -3.07 16.97 8.62
CA LYS A 96 -2.10 17.74 9.41
C LYS A 96 -2.86 18.49 10.52
N PRO A 97 -2.36 18.53 11.78
CA PRO A 97 -1.14 17.88 12.25
C PRO A 97 -1.36 16.39 12.53
N MET A 98 -0.37 15.57 12.15
CA MET A 98 -0.31 14.13 12.43
C MET A 98 0.94 13.77 13.23
N SER A 99 0.85 12.66 13.94
CA SER A 99 1.91 12.07 14.73
C SER A 99 2.76 11.09 13.91
N ARG A 100 3.96 10.79 14.44
CA ARG A 100 4.80 9.69 13.94
C ARG A 100 4.07 8.35 13.86
N ALA A 101 3.21 8.08 14.84
CA ALA A 101 2.47 6.83 14.89
C ALA A 101 1.45 6.74 13.75
N GLU A 102 0.71 7.81 13.48
CA GLU A 102 -0.27 7.88 12.39
C GLU A 102 0.40 7.70 11.02
N LEU A 103 1.46 8.46 10.72
CA LEU A 103 2.15 8.33 9.43
C LEU A 103 2.70 6.91 9.23
N ARG A 104 3.34 6.33 10.25
CA ARG A 104 3.89 4.98 10.15
C ARG A 104 2.79 3.93 10.01
N SER A 105 1.68 4.10 10.72
CA SER A 105 0.55 3.18 10.66
C SER A 105 -0.13 3.18 9.30
N SER A 106 -0.27 4.37 8.68
CA SER A 106 -0.79 4.52 7.31
C SER A 106 0.12 3.80 6.30
N VAL A 107 1.42 4.09 6.30
CA VAL A 107 2.38 3.41 5.39
C VAL A 107 2.33 1.88 5.57
N GLU A 108 2.29 1.39 6.80
CA GLU A 108 2.18 -0.04 7.08
C GLU A 108 0.87 -0.64 6.57
N ASN A 109 -0.26 0.07 6.72
CA ASN A 109 -1.56 -0.38 6.22
C ASN A 109 -1.55 -0.47 4.69
N GLN A 110 -0.99 0.54 4.02
CA GLN A 110 -0.88 0.56 2.56
C GLN A 110 0.01 -0.56 2.01
N LEU A 111 1.13 -0.86 2.68
CA LEU A 111 1.97 -2.02 2.31
C LEU A 111 1.24 -3.36 2.50
N LEU A 112 0.41 -3.47 3.54
CA LEU A 112 -0.40 -4.66 3.78
C LEU A 112 -1.48 -4.83 2.71
N ARG A 113 -2.14 -3.73 2.31
CA ARG A 113 -3.11 -3.70 1.19
C ARG A 113 -2.45 -4.08 -0.13
N ARG A 114 -1.26 -3.56 -0.41
CA ARG A 114 -0.44 -3.94 -1.58
C ARG A 114 -0.14 -5.44 -1.58
N THR A 115 0.32 -5.97 -0.45
CA THR A 115 0.61 -7.41 -0.30
C THR A 115 -0.64 -8.27 -0.55
N TYR A 116 -1.79 -7.85 -0.03
CA TYR A 116 -3.06 -8.55 -0.22
C TYR A 116 -3.46 -8.61 -1.71
N ASP A 117 -3.33 -7.50 -2.43
CA ASP A 117 -3.65 -7.44 -3.86
C ASP A 117 -2.72 -8.31 -4.70
N GLU A 118 -1.41 -8.31 -4.41
CA GLU A 118 -0.44 -9.18 -5.09
C GLU A 118 -0.74 -10.66 -4.86
N GLN A 119 -1.10 -11.04 -3.63
CA GLN A 119 -1.47 -12.41 -3.30
C GLN A 119 -2.74 -12.84 -4.05
N LEU A 120 -3.74 -11.97 -4.15
CA LEU A 120 -4.96 -12.24 -4.91
C LEU A 120 -4.68 -12.39 -6.41
N GLU A 121 -3.87 -11.50 -6.99
CA GLU A 121 -3.45 -11.60 -8.40
C GLU A 121 -2.78 -12.94 -8.68
N ALA A 122 -1.77 -13.31 -7.88
CA ALA A 122 -1.06 -14.59 -8.00
C ALA A 122 -2.00 -15.80 -7.82
N TYR A 123 -2.96 -15.71 -6.89
CA TYR A 123 -3.96 -16.76 -6.70
C TYR A 123 -4.83 -16.95 -7.95
N PHE A 124 -5.34 -15.87 -8.55
CA PHE A 124 -6.19 -15.95 -9.74
C PHE A 124 -5.42 -16.48 -10.96
N GLU A 125 -4.16 -16.08 -11.14
CA GLU A 125 -3.31 -16.61 -12.20
C GLU A 125 -3.15 -18.14 -12.07
N LEU A 126 -2.82 -18.63 -10.88
CA LEU A 126 -2.67 -20.07 -10.64
C LEU A 126 -3.99 -20.83 -10.74
N ALA A 127 -5.09 -20.26 -10.24
CA ALA A 127 -6.42 -20.85 -10.38
C ALA A 127 -6.82 -21.02 -11.85
N SER A 128 -6.52 -20.03 -12.69
CA SER A 128 -6.73 -20.08 -14.14
C SER A 128 -5.86 -21.17 -14.81
N LYS A 129 -4.58 -21.23 -14.43
CA LYS A 129 -3.65 -22.27 -14.92
C LYS A 129 -4.13 -23.67 -14.53
N ARG A 130 -4.54 -23.86 -13.27
CA ARG A 130 -5.12 -25.11 -12.77
C ARG A 130 -6.34 -25.53 -13.57
N ALA A 131 -7.30 -24.63 -13.80
CA ALA A 131 -8.51 -24.93 -14.55
C ALA A 131 -8.19 -25.41 -15.98
N THR A 132 -7.22 -24.77 -16.63
CA THR A 132 -6.75 -25.14 -17.96
C THR A 132 -6.15 -26.55 -17.98
N LEU A 133 -5.26 -26.88 -17.04
CA LEU A 133 -4.65 -28.20 -16.95
C LEU A 133 -5.67 -29.28 -16.58
N HIS A 134 -6.58 -28.98 -15.66
CA HIS A 134 -7.64 -29.88 -15.25
C HIS A 134 -8.55 -30.27 -16.44
N GLY A 135 -8.85 -29.33 -17.33
CA GLY A 135 -9.63 -29.59 -18.55
C GLY A 135 -8.89 -30.39 -19.63
N ARG A 136 -7.55 -30.31 -19.67
CA ARG A 136 -6.72 -30.98 -20.70
C ARG A 136 -6.27 -32.39 -20.29
N LEU A 137 -5.99 -32.60 -19.00
CA LEU A 137 -5.44 -33.84 -18.49
C LEU A 137 -6.54 -34.79 -17.99
N SER A 138 -6.40 -36.07 -18.29
CA SER A 138 -7.17 -37.13 -17.65
C SER A 138 -6.81 -37.25 -16.16
N GLU A 139 -7.65 -37.95 -15.40
CA GLU A 139 -7.42 -38.13 -13.96
C GLU A 139 -6.11 -38.87 -13.63
N ALA A 140 -5.71 -39.85 -14.46
CA ALA A 140 -4.45 -40.57 -14.29
C ALA A 140 -3.23 -39.68 -14.59
N GLU A 141 -3.33 -38.83 -15.61
CA GLU A 141 -2.28 -37.86 -15.95
C GLU A 141 -2.15 -36.78 -14.87
N ARG A 142 -3.26 -36.30 -14.30
CA ARG A 142 -3.20 -35.34 -13.19
C ARG A 142 -2.50 -35.92 -11.96
N ARG A 143 -2.81 -37.17 -11.58
CA ARG A 143 -2.16 -37.84 -10.44
C ARG A 143 -0.66 -38.07 -10.60
N SER A 144 -0.16 -38.05 -11.83
CA SER A 144 1.27 -38.23 -12.14
C SER A 144 1.95 -36.93 -12.57
N SER A 145 1.20 -35.83 -12.71
CA SER A 145 1.73 -34.53 -13.12
C SER A 145 2.26 -33.75 -11.94
N GLN A 146 3.59 -33.61 -11.88
CA GLN A 146 4.28 -32.79 -10.90
C GLN A 146 3.84 -31.32 -10.98
N GLU A 147 3.70 -30.77 -12.19
CA GLU A 147 3.25 -29.39 -12.40
C GLU A 147 1.84 -29.16 -11.82
N TYR A 148 0.93 -30.13 -11.99
CA TYR A 148 -0.42 -30.02 -11.44
C TYR A 148 -0.41 -30.03 -9.92
N ALA A 149 0.40 -30.89 -9.31
CA ALA A 149 0.57 -30.96 -7.86
C ALA A 149 1.16 -29.64 -7.29
N GLU A 150 2.22 -29.11 -7.91
CA GLU A 150 2.84 -27.84 -7.50
C GLU A 150 1.87 -26.66 -7.53
N ILE A 151 1.00 -26.61 -8.56
CA ILE A 151 -0.02 -25.57 -8.65
C ILE A 151 -1.06 -25.70 -7.53
N GLU A 152 -1.53 -26.91 -7.23
CA GLU A 152 -2.47 -27.14 -6.12
C GLU A 152 -1.86 -26.73 -4.77
N ASP A 153 -0.61 -27.13 -4.52
CA ASP A 153 0.11 -26.79 -3.29
C ASP A 153 0.30 -25.27 -3.16
N ARG A 154 0.72 -24.60 -4.25
CA ARG A 154 0.91 -23.14 -4.22
C ARG A 154 -0.40 -22.39 -4.04
N ILE A 155 -1.49 -22.86 -4.64
CA ILE A 155 -2.85 -22.31 -4.42
C ILE A 155 -3.26 -22.48 -2.94
N ALA A 156 -2.98 -23.63 -2.32
CA ALA A 156 -3.30 -23.85 -0.92
C ALA A 156 -2.54 -22.89 0.00
N VAL A 157 -1.24 -22.70 -0.25
CA VAL A 157 -0.41 -21.73 0.49
C VAL A 157 -0.94 -20.31 0.32
N LEU A 158 -1.19 -19.87 -0.92
CA LEU A 158 -1.69 -18.52 -1.19
C LEU A 158 -3.04 -18.25 -0.51
N ARG A 159 -3.93 -19.24 -0.43
CA ARG A 159 -5.20 -19.08 0.31
C ARG A 159 -4.97 -18.74 1.77
N THR A 160 -4.05 -19.46 2.42
CA THR A 160 -3.69 -19.17 3.81
C THR A 160 -3.06 -17.79 3.95
N GLU A 161 -2.12 -17.42 3.06
CA GLU A 161 -1.47 -16.11 3.07
C GLU A 161 -2.48 -14.95 2.88
N VAL A 162 -3.44 -15.12 1.95
CA VAL A 162 -4.54 -14.16 1.69
C VAL A 162 -5.42 -14.02 2.93
N ASP A 163 -5.84 -15.14 3.53
CA ASP A 163 -6.71 -15.12 4.71
C ASP A 163 -6.03 -14.46 5.92
N GLU A 164 -4.74 -14.75 6.14
CA GLU A 164 -3.94 -14.13 7.21
C GLU A 164 -3.73 -12.63 6.98
N THR A 165 -3.45 -12.21 5.74
CA THR A 165 -3.27 -10.81 5.39
C THR A 165 -4.58 -10.04 5.51
N ARG A 166 -5.70 -10.65 5.10
CA ARG A 166 -7.04 -10.10 5.30
C ARG A 166 -7.39 -9.91 6.78
N ALA A 167 -7.07 -10.90 7.62
CA ALA A 167 -7.32 -10.79 9.06
C ALA A 167 -6.57 -9.60 9.66
N ARG A 168 -5.29 -9.44 9.32
CA ARG A 168 -4.48 -8.28 9.75
C ARG A 168 -5.04 -6.95 9.27
N LEU A 169 -5.56 -6.87 8.04
CA LEU A 169 -6.20 -5.66 7.52
C LEU A 169 -7.45 -5.29 8.34
N LEU A 170 -8.32 -6.27 8.61
CA LEU A 170 -9.54 -6.05 9.39
C LEU A 170 -9.23 -5.57 10.82
N GLU A 171 -8.24 -6.18 11.47
CA GLU A 171 -7.79 -5.75 12.81
C GLU A 171 -7.31 -4.30 12.84
N ARG A 172 -6.68 -3.82 11.75
CA ARG A 172 -6.20 -2.44 11.64
C ARG A 172 -7.30 -1.45 11.28
N ASP A 173 -8.19 -1.81 10.36
CA ASP A 173 -9.32 -0.95 10.00
C ASP A 173 -10.24 -0.75 11.22
N ASP A 174 -10.46 -1.79 12.03
CA ASP A 174 -11.19 -1.70 13.31
C ASP A 174 -10.48 -0.75 14.31
N LEU A 175 -9.15 -0.81 14.37
CA LEU A 175 -8.33 0.07 15.22
C LEU A 175 -8.40 1.54 14.77
N GLU A 176 -8.28 1.79 13.46
CA GLU A 176 -8.39 3.13 12.89
C GLU A 176 -9.77 3.74 13.13
N GLN A 177 -10.83 2.94 12.99
CA GLN A 177 -12.20 3.38 13.28
C GLN A 177 -12.37 3.75 14.76
N LEU A 178 -11.83 2.94 15.67
CA LEU A 178 -11.84 3.24 17.11
C LEU A 178 -11.09 4.54 17.43
N TYR A 179 -9.92 4.77 16.83
CA TYR A 179 -9.17 6.01 17.02
C TYR A 179 -9.92 7.25 16.50
N ARG A 180 -10.58 7.14 15.34
CA ARG A 180 -11.38 8.23 14.79
C ARG A 180 -12.56 8.59 15.71
N ASP A 181 -13.24 7.59 16.26
CA ASP A 181 -14.36 7.80 17.19
C ASP A 181 -13.90 8.49 18.49
N VAL A 182 -12.73 8.14 19.02
CA VAL A 182 -12.17 8.74 20.23
C VAL A 182 -11.69 10.19 20.00
N THR A 183 -11.17 10.50 18.81
CA THR A 183 -10.66 11.84 18.46
C THR A 183 -11.74 12.79 17.95
N THR A 184 -12.86 12.25 17.44
CA THR A 184 -14.01 13.01 16.93
C THR A 184 -15.10 13.23 18.00
N ALA A 185 -14.95 12.64 19.20
CA ALA A 185 -15.83 12.92 20.32
C ALA A 185 -15.75 14.43 20.67
N PRO A 186 -16.85 15.21 20.53
CA PRO A 186 -16.84 16.58 20.99
C PRO A 186 -16.76 16.57 22.52
N ASP A 187 -15.87 17.39 23.08
CA ASP A 187 -15.87 17.77 24.49
C ASP A 187 -17.28 18.27 24.86
N SER A 188 -18.12 17.35 25.30
CA SER A 188 -19.42 17.64 25.89
C SER A 188 -19.19 17.87 27.37
N THR A 189 -18.54 18.99 27.68
CA THR A 189 -18.51 19.58 29.02
C THR A 189 -18.61 21.10 28.90
N THR A 190 -19.84 21.61 28.84
CA THR A 190 -20.41 22.66 29.72
C THR A 190 -21.65 23.25 29.09
#